data_AF-A0A1J5DBJ4-F1
#
_entry.id   AF-A0A1J5DBJ4-F1
#
_cell.length_a   1.000
_cell.length_b   1.000
_cell.length_c   1.000
_cell.angle_alpha   90.00
_cell.angle_beta   90.00
_cell.angle_gamma   90.00
#
_symmetry.space_group_name_H-M   'P 1'
#
loop_
_entity.id
_entity.type
_entity.pdbx_description
1 polymer ?
#
loop_
_entity_poly.entity_id
_entity_poly.type
_entity_poly.pdbx_seq_one_letter_code
_entity_poly.pdbx_strand_id
1 'polypeptide(L)'
;MAFLIQVHKWTRIVPVRFLRAPDIDDPAVERGPPDANAPDPDDRGFLPARQGCAVLPVGLDESLSEGRIPETRVRLIRQNMEEAGVLHVVASDPARLEITVPADGAALPAARKMMVKFRAKSEGEAYLEVRFGAAEGPLIHRLRVVVSPPRDVRLAAHVPMINGAAVNDPSGAPGDIVPPRSFRNDDEILGLIEEVNQIYFPYGIRFVPDPEIDRAGVLNFTHQGFVHVLTEEFNLTTASNRVSGAVNMYFVPQLQFDDTTIMNVWGGAANSARRVPRTFGSIITDVTVTGQAVAHELGHVLNLVKNPRYTHVNTVQDANNPGSGRDARDDIVSRRRLMFAYITLGPVDGMGYRHDVGYDIGNTGSMLTVKKLDGDPTDDEAAEVQRTAARLGAPPRP
;
A
#
# COMPACT_ATOMS: atom_id res chain seq x y z
N MET A 1 -16.04 30.55 15.53
CA MET A 1 -15.06 29.47 15.74
C MET A 1 -14.42 29.70 17.09
N ALA A 2 -14.75 28.86 18.07
CA ALA A 2 -13.99 28.73 19.30
C ALA A 2 -12.97 27.61 19.19
N PHE A 3 -11.79 27.85 19.78
CA PHE A 3 -10.74 26.85 19.92
C PHE A 3 -10.81 26.20 21.29
N LEU A 4 -10.58 24.89 21.35
CA LEU A 4 -10.67 24.09 22.57
C LEU A 4 -9.36 24.05 23.39
N ILE A 5 -8.35 24.81 22.98
CA ILE A 5 -7.04 24.86 23.61
C ILE A 5 -6.64 26.29 23.95
N GLN A 6 -5.86 26.46 25.01
CA GLN A 6 -5.18 27.74 25.24
C GLN A 6 -4.17 27.99 24.12
N VAL A 7 -4.28 29.15 23.48
CA VAL A 7 -3.43 29.54 22.36
C VAL A 7 -2.21 30.26 22.90
N HIS A 8 -1.02 29.69 22.69
CA HIS A 8 0.25 30.32 23.01
C HIS A 8 0.94 30.81 21.72
N LYS A 9 1.85 31.77 21.86
CA LYS A 9 2.53 32.50 20.76
C LYS A 9 3.15 31.62 19.66
N TRP A 10 3.47 30.36 19.97
CA TRP A 10 4.12 29.41 19.06
C TRP A 10 3.31 28.12 18.83
N THR A 11 2.09 28.05 19.36
CA THR A 11 1.25 26.85 19.20
C THR A 11 0.60 26.89 17.83
N ARG A 12 0.95 25.91 16.98
CA ARG A 12 0.21 25.66 15.74
C ARG A 12 -1.16 25.09 16.08
N ILE A 13 -2.21 25.78 15.69
CA ILE A 13 -3.57 25.29 15.81
C ILE A 13 -3.95 24.57 14.51
N VAL A 14 -4.42 23.33 14.65
CA VAL A 14 -5.02 22.56 13.56
C VAL A 14 -6.50 22.43 13.90
N PRO A 15 -7.41 23.23 13.32
CA PRO A 15 -8.82 23.18 13.67
C PRO A 15 -9.42 21.82 13.31
N VAL A 16 -9.09 21.33 12.11
CA VAL A 16 -9.56 20.06 11.55
C VAL A 16 -8.44 19.30 10.85
N ARG A 17 -8.60 17.99 10.69
CA ARG A 17 -7.67 17.09 9.97
C ARG A 17 -8.44 16.07 9.14
N PHE A 18 -7.94 15.78 7.94
CA PHE A 18 -8.41 14.65 7.14
C PHE A 18 -7.66 13.38 7.53
N LEU A 19 -8.39 12.27 7.65
CA LEU A 19 -7.85 10.93 7.85
C LEU A 19 -8.57 9.94 6.93
N ARG A 20 -8.01 8.73 6.82
CA ARG A 20 -8.64 7.59 6.18
C ARG A 20 -10.00 7.26 6.81
N ALA A 21 -10.98 6.90 5.98
CA ALA A 21 -12.33 6.49 6.38
C ALA A 21 -12.58 5.01 5.99
N PRO A 22 -12.17 4.04 6.83
CA PRO A 22 -12.21 2.62 6.46
C PRO A 22 -13.63 2.08 6.28
N ASP A 23 -14.61 2.57 7.03
CA ASP A 23 -16.01 2.21 6.84
C ASP A 23 -16.67 3.07 5.75
N ILE A 24 -17.64 2.49 5.04
CA ILE A 24 -18.34 3.17 3.95
C ILE A 24 -19.27 4.28 4.44
N ASP A 25 -19.86 4.15 5.63
CA ASP A 25 -20.91 5.04 6.13
C ASP A 25 -20.66 5.56 7.55
N ASP A 26 -19.88 4.87 8.36
CA ASP A 26 -19.61 5.25 9.75
C ASP A 26 -18.26 5.97 9.92
N PRO A 27 -18.24 7.31 10.10
CA PRO A 27 -17.01 8.05 10.33
C PRO A 27 -16.37 7.76 11.70
N ALA A 28 -17.03 7.02 12.59
CA ALA A 28 -16.49 6.62 13.89
C ALA A 28 -15.47 5.49 13.80
N VAL A 29 -15.58 4.61 12.79
CA VAL A 29 -14.66 3.48 12.56
C VAL A 29 -13.27 4.01 12.18
N GLU A 30 -12.26 3.56 12.92
CA GLU A 30 -10.89 4.09 12.79
C GLU A 30 -9.91 3.12 12.12
N ARG A 31 -10.33 1.86 11.95
CA ARG A 31 -9.51 0.77 11.42
C ARG A 31 -10.28 -0.08 10.43
N GLY A 32 -9.54 -0.74 9.54
CA GLY A 32 -10.04 -1.74 8.61
C GLY A 32 -9.00 -2.06 7.54
N PRO A 33 -9.24 -3.08 6.71
CA PRO A 33 -8.30 -3.51 5.66
C PRO A 33 -8.10 -2.39 4.63
N PRO A 34 -7.01 -2.38 3.85
CA PRO A 34 -6.82 -1.42 2.76
C PRO A 34 -8.04 -1.37 1.81
N ASP A 35 -8.36 -0.18 1.30
CA ASP A 35 -9.49 0.02 0.40
C ASP A 35 -9.14 1.13 -0.61
N ALA A 36 -9.31 0.84 -1.91
CA ALA A 36 -9.03 1.76 -3.01
C ALA A 36 -9.85 3.05 -2.94
N ASN A 37 -11.04 2.98 -2.35
CA ASN A 37 -11.97 4.08 -2.17
C ASN A 37 -11.77 4.80 -0.83
N ALA A 38 -10.93 4.29 0.06
CA ALA A 38 -10.55 4.95 1.31
C ALA A 38 -9.02 4.95 1.51
N PRO A 39 -8.25 5.61 0.63
CA PRO A 39 -6.80 5.67 0.75
C PRO A 39 -6.34 6.54 1.91
N ASP A 40 -5.09 6.34 2.33
CA ASP A 40 -4.46 7.18 3.33
C ASP A 40 -4.09 8.57 2.79
N PRO A 41 -4.50 9.65 3.45
CA PRO A 41 -3.88 10.94 3.23
C PRO A 41 -2.41 10.90 3.66
N ASP A 42 -1.50 11.28 2.76
CA ASP A 42 -0.12 11.61 3.08
C ASP A 42 -0.08 12.97 3.78
N ASP A 43 -0.18 12.90 5.10
CA ASP A 43 -0.26 14.03 6.02
C ASP A 43 1.08 14.32 6.70
N ARG A 44 2.18 13.84 6.11
CA ARG A 44 3.54 14.03 6.63
C ARG A 44 4.08 15.42 6.29
N GLY A 45 5.15 15.82 6.98
CA GLY A 45 5.86 17.06 6.67
C GLY A 45 5.13 18.33 7.10
N PHE A 46 4.39 18.31 8.21
CA PHE A 46 3.73 19.51 8.71
C PHE A 46 4.68 20.48 9.44
N LEU A 47 5.77 20.87 8.77
CA LEU A 47 6.62 22.02 9.12
C LEU A 47 6.18 23.26 8.29
N PRO A 48 6.50 24.51 8.72
CA PRO A 48 5.72 25.69 8.35
C PRO A 48 5.80 26.02 6.84
N ALA A 49 4.62 26.20 6.23
CA ALA A 49 4.31 26.73 4.90
C ALA A 49 4.95 26.07 3.65
N ARG A 50 6.11 25.41 3.75
CA ARG A 50 6.88 24.95 2.57
C ARG A 50 6.50 23.56 2.05
N GLN A 51 5.94 22.68 2.89
CA GLN A 51 5.71 21.27 2.55
C GLN A 51 4.22 20.92 2.26
N GLY A 52 3.38 21.95 2.11
CA GLY A 52 2.01 21.81 1.59
C GLY A 52 0.98 21.24 2.59
N CYS A 53 -0.28 21.14 2.14
CA CYS A 53 -1.35 20.45 2.85
C CYS A 53 -1.19 18.92 2.77
N ALA A 54 -2.03 18.14 3.47
CA ALA A 54 -2.09 16.70 3.24
C ALA A 54 -2.44 16.41 1.77
N VAL A 55 -1.97 15.27 1.25
CA VAL A 55 -2.23 14.83 -0.12
C VAL A 55 -2.97 13.50 -0.10
N LEU A 56 -4.10 13.42 -0.79
CA LEU A 56 -4.89 12.20 -0.96
C LEU A 56 -4.69 11.67 -2.40
N PRO A 57 -4.09 10.50 -2.57
CA PRO A 57 -4.04 9.82 -3.87
C PRO A 57 -5.41 9.23 -4.19
N VAL A 58 -5.88 9.35 -5.43
CA VAL A 58 -7.15 8.79 -5.90
C VAL A 58 -6.96 8.16 -7.27
N GLY A 59 -7.43 6.93 -7.43
CA GLY A 59 -7.45 6.21 -8.71
C GLY A 59 -8.71 6.57 -9.50
N LEU A 60 -8.59 6.66 -10.82
CA LEU A 60 -9.71 6.94 -11.72
C LEU A 60 -9.72 5.95 -12.89
N ASP A 61 -10.64 4.99 -12.89
CA ASP A 61 -10.87 4.16 -14.08
C ASP A 61 -11.75 4.90 -15.09
N GLU A 62 -11.10 5.53 -16.07
CA GLU A 62 -11.75 6.31 -17.13
C GLU A 62 -12.62 5.46 -18.07
N SER A 63 -12.52 4.13 -18.01
CA SER A 63 -13.41 3.24 -18.77
C SER A 63 -14.81 3.14 -18.17
N LEU A 64 -14.98 3.52 -16.89
CA LEU A 64 -16.28 3.55 -16.23
C LEU A 64 -17.06 4.80 -16.65
N SER A 65 -18.36 4.63 -16.91
CA SER A 65 -19.25 5.78 -17.09
C SER A 65 -19.37 6.57 -15.79
N GLU A 66 -19.66 7.88 -15.87
CA GLU A 66 -19.65 8.81 -14.72
C GLU A 66 -20.48 8.29 -13.52
N GLY A 67 -21.66 7.72 -13.75
CA GLY A 67 -22.52 7.15 -12.70
C GLY A 67 -22.04 5.81 -12.11
N ARG A 68 -20.96 5.23 -12.66
CA ARG A 68 -20.33 3.98 -12.21
C ARG A 68 -18.99 4.22 -11.53
N ILE A 69 -18.46 5.44 -11.58
CA ILE A 69 -17.24 5.79 -10.84
C ILE A 69 -17.53 5.69 -9.33
N PRO A 70 -16.76 4.86 -8.59
CA PRO A 70 -16.97 4.70 -7.16
C PRO A 70 -16.65 5.99 -6.40
N GLU A 71 -17.29 6.16 -5.25
CA GLU A 71 -17.02 7.29 -4.37
C GLU A 71 -15.74 7.03 -3.57
N THR A 72 -14.81 7.98 -3.62
CA THR A 72 -13.72 8.04 -2.66
C THR A 72 -14.20 8.71 -1.38
N ARG A 73 -13.71 8.24 -0.23
CA ARG A 73 -14.11 8.72 1.09
C ARG A 73 -12.94 9.01 2.01
N VAL A 74 -13.10 10.06 2.80
CA VAL A 74 -12.20 10.47 3.88
C VAL A 74 -13.01 10.94 5.07
N ARG A 75 -12.45 10.83 6.28
CA ARG A 75 -13.05 11.40 7.48
C ARG A 75 -12.41 12.75 7.78
N LEU A 76 -13.24 13.74 8.08
CA LEU A 76 -12.82 15.02 8.65
C LEU A 76 -12.99 14.97 10.17
N ILE A 77 -11.93 15.26 10.91
CA ILE A 77 -11.95 15.30 12.37
C ILE A 77 -11.76 16.72 12.85
N ARG A 78 -12.61 17.16 13.78
CA ARG A 78 -12.39 18.37 14.59
C ARG A 78 -11.34 18.06 15.64
N GLN A 79 -10.19 18.70 15.52
CA GLN A 79 -9.04 18.45 16.39
C GLN A 79 -8.95 19.49 17.51
N ASN A 80 -9.05 20.78 17.18
CA ASN A 80 -8.93 21.88 18.15
C ASN A 80 -10.10 22.88 18.04
N MET A 81 -11.23 22.45 17.48
CA MET A 81 -12.41 23.27 17.21
C MET A 81 -13.65 22.65 17.87
N GLU A 82 -14.58 23.50 18.30
CA GLU A 82 -15.91 23.12 18.79
C GLU A 82 -16.75 22.31 17.77
N GLU A 83 -17.61 21.41 18.25
CA GLU A 83 -18.49 20.61 17.36
C GLU A 83 -19.61 21.44 16.73
N ALA A 84 -20.09 22.47 17.42
CA ALA A 84 -21.17 23.34 16.95
C ALA A 84 -20.77 24.28 15.79
N GLY A 85 -19.49 24.39 15.46
CA GLY A 85 -19.03 25.25 14.37
C GLY A 85 -19.52 24.73 13.01
N VAL A 86 -20.28 25.53 12.26
CA VAL A 86 -20.77 25.15 10.93
C VAL A 86 -19.60 25.05 9.96
N LEU A 87 -19.44 23.89 9.33
CA LEU A 87 -18.39 23.61 8.35
C LEU A 87 -19.01 23.21 7.02
N HIS A 88 -18.41 23.66 5.93
CA HIS A 88 -18.72 23.21 4.57
C HIS A 88 -17.46 22.61 3.96
N VAL A 89 -17.65 21.64 3.07
CA VAL A 89 -16.58 21.14 2.19
C VAL A 89 -16.98 21.47 0.77
N VAL A 90 -16.08 22.13 0.04
CA VAL A 90 -16.27 22.47 -1.36
C VAL A 90 -15.10 21.95 -2.19
N ALA A 91 -15.36 21.60 -3.44
CA ALA A 91 -14.30 21.26 -4.39
C ALA A 91 -13.74 22.56 -4.98
N SER A 92 -12.42 22.71 -5.01
CA SER A 92 -11.79 23.85 -5.69
C SER A 92 -11.98 23.81 -7.21
N ASP A 93 -12.28 22.63 -7.76
CA ASP A 93 -12.51 22.38 -9.19
C ASP A 93 -13.63 21.33 -9.35
N PRO A 94 -14.90 21.78 -9.51
CA PRO A 94 -16.05 20.90 -9.69
C PRO A 94 -16.02 20.05 -10.98
N ALA A 95 -15.21 20.44 -11.98
CA ALA A 95 -15.03 19.64 -13.18
C ALA A 95 -14.09 18.44 -12.94
N ARG A 96 -13.32 18.47 -11.84
CA ARG A 96 -12.44 17.38 -11.41
C ARG A 96 -13.02 16.56 -10.27
N LEU A 97 -13.69 17.18 -9.29
CA LEU A 97 -14.25 16.51 -8.12
C LEU A 97 -15.72 16.89 -7.91
N GLU A 98 -16.57 15.88 -7.73
CA GLU A 98 -17.95 16.07 -7.26
C GLU A 98 -18.07 15.57 -5.84
N ILE A 99 -18.42 16.45 -4.90
CA ILE A 99 -18.71 16.07 -3.53
C ILE A 99 -20.13 15.50 -3.49
N THR A 100 -20.26 14.30 -2.95
CA THR A 100 -21.53 13.58 -2.83
C THR A 100 -22.01 13.52 -1.39
N VAL A 101 -21.07 13.57 -0.43
CA VAL A 101 -21.36 13.73 0.99
C VAL A 101 -20.43 14.80 1.58
N PRO A 102 -20.97 15.86 2.21
CA PRO A 102 -22.40 16.16 2.33
C PRO A 102 -23.01 16.51 0.96
N ALA A 103 -24.35 16.48 0.86
CA ALA A 103 -25.02 16.93 -0.37
C ALA A 103 -24.62 18.37 -0.72
N ASP A 104 -24.66 18.71 -2.01
CA ASP A 104 -24.22 20.04 -2.49
C ASP A 104 -24.87 21.19 -1.70
N GLY A 105 -24.04 22.18 -1.34
CA GLY A 105 -24.41 23.32 -0.49
C GLY A 105 -24.70 23.00 0.98
N ALA A 106 -24.84 21.73 1.38
CA ALA A 106 -25.14 21.37 2.75
C ALA A 106 -23.90 21.51 3.67
N ALA A 107 -24.16 21.83 4.94
CA ALA A 107 -23.14 21.81 5.96
C ALA A 107 -22.78 20.37 6.34
N LEU A 108 -21.54 20.16 6.76
CA LEU A 108 -21.15 18.94 7.46
C LEU A 108 -21.93 18.81 8.78
N PRO A 109 -22.19 17.59 9.26
CA PRO A 109 -22.79 17.35 10.56
C PRO A 109 -22.03 18.07 11.69
N ALA A 110 -22.75 18.55 12.70
CA ALA A 110 -22.17 19.12 13.92
C ALA A 110 -21.65 18.00 14.85
N ALA A 111 -20.62 17.29 14.38
CA ALA A 111 -20.02 16.16 15.07
C ALA A 111 -18.49 16.25 15.05
N ARG A 112 -17.83 15.55 15.97
CA ARG A 112 -16.36 15.47 16.03
C ARG A 112 -15.74 14.81 14.80
N LYS A 113 -16.35 13.73 14.32
CA LYS A 113 -15.91 12.96 13.15
C LYS A 113 -17.03 13.02 12.11
N MET A 114 -16.68 13.39 10.89
CA MET A 114 -17.63 13.59 9.80
C MET A 114 -17.13 12.88 8.55
N MET A 115 -18.04 12.31 7.77
CA MET A 115 -17.70 11.69 6.49
C MET A 115 -17.69 12.73 5.38
N VAL A 116 -16.72 12.62 4.48
CA VAL A 116 -16.71 13.32 3.19
C VAL A 116 -16.57 12.27 2.10
N LYS A 117 -17.52 12.23 1.17
CA LYS A 117 -17.49 11.36 -0.01
C LYS A 117 -17.49 12.21 -1.27
N PHE A 118 -16.75 11.77 -2.28
CA PHE A 118 -16.66 12.47 -3.55
C PHE A 118 -16.33 11.52 -4.70
N ARG A 119 -16.67 11.89 -5.93
CA ARG A 119 -16.23 11.21 -7.16
C ARG A 119 -15.16 12.03 -7.86
N ALA A 120 -14.13 11.36 -8.39
CA ALA A 120 -13.19 11.96 -9.31
C ALA A 120 -13.75 11.88 -10.74
N LYS A 121 -13.74 12.99 -11.47
CA LYS A 121 -14.31 13.09 -12.83
C LYS A 121 -13.26 13.11 -13.94
N SER A 122 -12.07 13.61 -13.62
CA SER A 122 -10.97 13.74 -14.57
C SER A 122 -9.63 13.67 -13.84
N GLU A 123 -8.57 13.33 -14.58
CA GLU A 123 -7.21 13.31 -14.04
C GLU A 123 -6.71 14.70 -13.60
N GLY A 124 -5.70 14.71 -12.75
CA GLY A 124 -5.01 15.91 -12.30
C GLY A 124 -5.23 16.23 -10.83
N GLU A 125 -5.13 17.52 -10.46
CA GLU A 125 -5.09 17.93 -9.07
C GLU A 125 -6.20 18.91 -8.71
N ALA A 126 -6.86 18.69 -7.57
CA ALA A 126 -7.84 19.62 -7.01
C ALA A 126 -7.72 19.64 -5.49
N TYR A 127 -8.57 20.42 -4.83
CA TYR A 127 -8.61 20.50 -3.37
C TYR A 127 -10.02 20.24 -2.86
N LEU A 128 -10.09 19.49 -1.75
CA LEU A 128 -11.24 19.56 -0.85
C LEU A 128 -10.96 20.68 0.14
N GLU A 129 -11.78 21.73 0.09
CA GLU A 129 -11.63 22.94 0.89
C GLU A 129 -12.64 22.96 2.03
N VAL A 130 -12.15 23.04 3.27
CA VAL A 130 -12.99 23.16 4.45
C VAL A 130 -13.19 24.64 4.77
N ARG A 131 -14.44 25.09 4.74
CA ARG A 131 -14.84 26.49 4.95
C ARG A 131 -15.72 26.63 6.18
N PHE A 132 -15.56 27.73 6.90
CA PHE A 132 -16.28 28.00 8.15
C PHE A 132 -17.50 28.90 7.92
N GLY A 133 -18.64 28.54 8.51
CA GLY A 133 -19.88 29.34 8.55
C GLY A 133 -20.75 29.25 7.29
N ALA A 134 -20.15 29.24 6.11
CA ALA A 134 -20.85 29.13 4.82
C ALA A 134 -19.96 28.45 3.76
N ALA A 135 -20.58 28.00 2.65
CA ALA A 135 -19.86 27.39 1.51
C ALA A 135 -18.84 28.34 0.87
N GLU A 136 -19.09 29.66 0.89
CA GLU A 136 -18.14 30.70 0.44
C GLU A 136 -17.38 31.36 1.61
N GLY A 137 -17.47 30.77 2.79
CA GLY A 137 -16.84 31.30 4.01
C GLY A 137 -15.31 31.18 4.00
N PRO A 138 -14.65 31.66 5.08
CA PRO A 138 -13.21 31.58 5.22
C PRO A 138 -12.69 30.14 5.12
N LEU A 139 -11.66 29.93 4.31
CA LEU A 139 -10.94 28.67 4.21
C LEU A 139 -10.13 28.42 5.50
N ILE A 140 -10.41 27.31 6.19
CA ILE A 140 -9.72 26.94 7.43
C ILE A 140 -8.81 25.72 7.28
N HIS A 141 -9.04 24.90 6.26
CA HIS A 141 -8.19 23.75 5.93
C HIS A 141 -8.40 23.30 4.49
N ARG A 142 -7.44 22.57 3.92
CA ARG A 142 -7.59 21.94 2.60
C ARG A 142 -6.84 20.61 2.53
N LEU A 143 -7.37 19.68 1.73
CA LEU A 143 -6.71 18.45 1.31
C LEU A 143 -6.42 18.55 -0.18
N ARG A 144 -5.17 18.34 -0.61
CA ARG A 144 -4.85 18.21 -2.03
C ARG A 144 -5.26 16.82 -2.47
N VAL A 145 -6.06 16.70 -3.51
CA VAL A 145 -6.46 15.44 -4.12
C VAL A 145 -5.69 15.29 -5.43
N VAL A 146 -4.98 14.18 -5.60
CA VAL A 146 -4.23 13.85 -6.81
C VAL A 146 -4.92 12.66 -7.47
N VAL A 147 -5.62 12.93 -8.55
CA VAL A 147 -6.35 11.93 -9.34
C VAL A 147 -5.43 11.38 -10.42
N SER A 148 -5.21 10.07 -10.42
CA SER A 148 -4.35 9.38 -11.39
C SER A 148 -5.14 8.28 -12.12
N PRO A 149 -5.14 8.25 -13.46
CA PRO A 149 -5.67 7.11 -14.20
C PRO A 149 -4.80 5.87 -13.96
N PRO A 150 -5.37 4.65 -14.00
CA PRO A 150 -4.64 3.43 -13.77
C PRO A 150 -3.65 3.18 -14.91
N ARG A 151 -2.44 2.76 -14.54
CA ARG A 151 -1.51 2.10 -15.42
C ARG A 151 -1.67 0.60 -15.21
N ASP A 152 -2.14 -0.08 -16.24
CA ASP A 152 -2.30 -1.53 -16.19
C ASP A 152 -0.93 -2.21 -16.27
N VAL A 153 -0.63 -3.03 -15.26
CA VAL A 153 0.56 -3.86 -15.18
C VAL A 153 0.09 -5.31 -15.29
N ARG A 154 0.39 -5.95 -16.42
CA ARG A 154 0.07 -7.35 -16.64
C ARG A 154 0.81 -8.24 -15.64
N LEU A 155 0.11 -9.19 -15.05
CA LEU A 155 0.63 -10.12 -14.05
C LEU A 155 0.39 -11.56 -14.52
N ALA A 156 1.46 -12.34 -14.65
CA ALA A 156 1.38 -13.78 -14.91
C ALA A 156 1.64 -14.53 -13.60
N ALA A 157 0.70 -15.37 -13.18
CA ALA A 157 0.82 -16.16 -11.96
C ALA A 157 1.22 -17.60 -12.28
N HIS A 158 2.14 -18.15 -11.48
CA HIS A 158 2.70 -19.48 -11.64
C HIS A 158 2.62 -20.25 -10.33
N VAL A 159 2.33 -21.56 -10.40
CA VAL A 159 2.32 -22.47 -9.25
C VAL A 159 3.18 -23.71 -9.59
N PRO A 160 4.52 -23.54 -9.64
CA PRO A 160 5.42 -24.60 -10.06
C PRO A 160 5.40 -25.78 -9.07
N MET A 161 5.82 -26.95 -9.54
CA MET A 161 6.20 -28.06 -8.66
C MET A 161 7.67 -27.92 -8.27
N ILE A 162 7.97 -27.95 -6.98
CA ILE A 162 9.31 -27.93 -6.40
C ILE A 162 9.61 -29.31 -5.83
N ASN A 163 10.39 -30.09 -6.58
CA ASN A 163 10.89 -31.39 -6.16
C ASN A 163 12.20 -31.23 -5.40
N GLY A 164 12.47 -32.16 -4.50
CA GLY A 164 13.71 -32.24 -3.74
C GLY A 164 13.64 -33.35 -2.70
N ALA A 165 14.56 -33.34 -1.74
CA ALA A 165 14.42 -34.20 -0.57
C ALA A 165 13.20 -33.78 0.25
N ALA A 166 12.44 -34.76 0.74
CA ALA A 166 11.31 -34.49 1.64
C ALA A 166 11.82 -33.89 2.95
N VAL A 167 11.15 -32.82 3.38
CA VAL A 167 11.47 -32.08 4.60
C VAL A 167 10.21 -31.99 5.45
N ASN A 168 10.35 -32.22 6.76
CA ASN A 168 9.26 -32.02 7.70
C ASN A 168 8.97 -30.53 7.84
N ASP A 169 7.71 -30.15 7.78
CA ASP A 169 7.24 -28.80 8.06
C ASP A 169 7.50 -28.48 9.55
N PRO A 170 8.42 -27.56 9.86
CA PRO A 170 8.73 -27.20 11.24
C PRO A 170 7.59 -26.42 11.91
N SER A 171 6.63 -25.93 11.14
CA SER A 171 5.40 -25.29 11.64
C SER A 171 4.21 -26.26 11.78
N GLY A 172 4.33 -27.47 11.24
CA GLY A 172 3.29 -28.50 11.25
C GLY A 172 3.38 -29.47 12.43
N ALA A 173 2.52 -30.49 12.41
CA ALA A 173 2.61 -31.62 13.33
C ALA A 173 3.83 -32.49 12.97
N PRO A 174 4.40 -33.25 13.93
CA PRO A 174 5.49 -34.18 13.64
C PRO A 174 5.12 -35.16 12.52
N GLY A 175 5.89 -35.14 11.42
CA GLY A 175 5.67 -35.99 10.25
C GLY A 175 4.91 -35.31 9.11
N ASP A 176 4.46 -34.07 9.28
CA ASP A 176 3.93 -33.27 8.18
C ASP A 176 5.06 -32.95 7.22
N ILE A 177 4.99 -33.44 5.99
CA ILE A 177 5.97 -33.14 4.94
C ILE A 177 5.47 -31.93 4.17
N VAL A 178 6.36 -30.96 3.93
CA VAL A 178 6.01 -29.79 3.11
C VAL A 178 5.65 -30.26 1.70
N PRO A 179 4.46 -29.89 1.16
CA PRO A 179 4.03 -30.35 -0.15
C PRO A 179 4.97 -29.81 -1.24
N PRO A 180 5.11 -30.49 -2.40
CA PRO A 180 5.96 -30.01 -3.49
C PRO A 180 5.36 -28.79 -4.23
N ARG A 181 4.12 -28.40 -3.94
CA ARG A 181 3.39 -27.36 -4.67
C ARG A 181 2.52 -26.60 -3.70
N SER A 182 2.37 -25.29 -3.95
CA SER A 182 1.46 -24.45 -3.17
C SER A 182 0.05 -25.02 -3.19
N PHE A 183 -0.64 -25.03 -2.04
CA PHE A 183 -2.01 -25.53 -1.96
C PHE A 183 -3.04 -24.57 -2.56
N ARG A 184 -2.65 -23.34 -2.90
CA ARG A 184 -3.58 -22.33 -3.38
C ARG A 184 -4.30 -22.72 -4.67
N ASN A 185 -5.60 -22.51 -4.65
CA ASN A 185 -6.45 -22.54 -5.84
C ASN A 185 -6.41 -21.20 -6.59
N ASP A 186 -7.05 -21.15 -7.76
CA ASP A 186 -7.02 -19.98 -8.64
C ASP A 186 -7.76 -18.78 -8.03
N ASP A 187 -8.90 -19.01 -7.37
CA ASP A 187 -9.70 -17.96 -6.74
C ASP A 187 -8.94 -17.30 -5.58
N GLU A 188 -8.20 -18.07 -4.78
CA GLU A 188 -7.35 -17.54 -3.71
C GLU A 188 -6.23 -16.64 -4.25
N ILE A 189 -5.59 -17.04 -5.35
CA ILE A 189 -4.56 -16.24 -6.02
C ILE A 189 -5.15 -14.94 -6.56
N LEU A 190 -6.30 -15.02 -7.24
CA LEU A 190 -6.96 -13.84 -7.80
C LEU A 190 -7.48 -12.90 -6.71
N GLY A 191 -8.00 -13.43 -5.61
CA GLY A 191 -8.42 -12.65 -4.44
C GLY A 191 -7.27 -11.85 -3.83
N LEU A 192 -6.08 -12.46 -3.68
CA LEU A 192 -4.89 -11.73 -3.23
C LEU A 192 -4.51 -10.58 -4.17
N ILE A 193 -4.63 -10.77 -5.48
CA ILE A 193 -4.34 -9.72 -6.47
C ILE A 193 -5.41 -8.61 -6.44
N GLU A 194 -6.66 -8.95 -6.18
CA GLU A 194 -7.73 -7.96 -5.95
C GLU A 194 -7.43 -7.10 -4.71
N GLU A 195 -7.01 -7.71 -3.61
CA GLU A 195 -6.57 -7.00 -2.41
C GLU A 195 -5.35 -6.09 -2.66
N VAL A 196 -4.38 -6.54 -3.49
CA VAL A 196 -3.26 -5.69 -3.94
C VAL A 196 -3.78 -4.46 -4.67
N ASN A 197 -4.79 -4.61 -5.53
CA ASN A 197 -5.38 -3.49 -6.26
C ASN A 197 -6.08 -2.49 -5.32
N GLN A 198 -6.58 -2.91 -4.16
CA GLN A 198 -7.08 -1.98 -3.13
C GLN A 198 -6.00 -1.01 -2.63
N ILE A 199 -4.74 -1.42 -2.69
CA ILE A 199 -3.58 -0.62 -2.24
C ILE A 199 -3.06 0.28 -3.36
N TYR A 200 -2.87 -0.27 -4.55
CA TYR A 200 -2.18 0.42 -5.64
C TYR A 200 -3.07 1.28 -6.53
N PHE A 201 -4.37 0.99 -6.62
CA PHE A 201 -5.30 1.74 -7.44
C PHE A 201 -5.36 3.25 -7.10
N PRO A 202 -5.40 3.67 -5.82
CA PRO A 202 -5.30 5.09 -5.45
C PRO A 202 -4.10 5.83 -6.08
N TYR A 203 -3.01 5.11 -6.34
CA TYR A 203 -1.78 5.65 -6.90
C TYR A 203 -1.72 5.49 -8.43
N GLY A 204 -2.84 5.17 -9.09
CA GLY A 204 -2.93 5.05 -10.55
C GLY A 204 -2.17 3.84 -11.09
N ILE A 205 -2.22 2.71 -10.38
CA ILE A 205 -1.64 1.42 -10.81
C ILE A 205 -2.69 0.34 -10.61
N ARG A 206 -2.88 -0.53 -11.62
CA ARG A 206 -3.74 -1.69 -11.54
C ARG A 206 -2.99 -2.91 -12.04
N PHE A 207 -2.88 -3.94 -11.22
CA PHE A 207 -2.39 -5.24 -11.64
C PHE A 207 -3.52 -6.01 -12.32
N VAL A 208 -3.26 -6.44 -13.55
CA VAL A 208 -4.23 -7.19 -14.36
C VAL A 208 -3.70 -8.61 -14.48
N PRO A 209 -4.29 -9.58 -13.74
CA PRO A 209 -3.87 -10.96 -13.85
C PRO A 209 -4.22 -11.53 -15.23
N ASP A 210 -3.33 -12.35 -15.76
CA ASP A 210 -3.65 -13.23 -16.88
C ASP A 210 -4.77 -14.20 -16.48
N PRO A 211 -5.66 -14.58 -17.41
CA PRO A 211 -6.80 -15.43 -17.11
C PRO A 211 -6.38 -16.87 -16.74
N GLU A 212 -5.22 -17.31 -17.20
CA GLU A 212 -4.68 -18.63 -16.93
C GLU A 212 -3.56 -18.54 -15.90
N ILE A 213 -3.67 -19.33 -14.83
CA ILE A 213 -2.60 -19.53 -13.85
C ILE A 213 -1.77 -20.73 -14.31
N ASP A 214 -0.50 -20.50 -14.57
CA ASP A 214 0.40 -21.54 -15.04
C ASP A 214 0.75 -22.50 -13.90
N ARG A 215 0.28 -23.73 -14.00
CA ARG A 215 0.63 -24.82 -13.06
C ARG A 215 1.61 -25.83 -13.68
N ALA A 216 2.13 -25.52 -14.86
CA ALA A 216 3.24 -26.25 -15.46
C ALA A 216 4.57 -25.78 -14.82
N GLY A 217 5.64 -26.49 -15.11
CA GLY A 217 6.96 -26.22 -14.53
C GLY A 217 7.28 -27.14 -13.36
N VAL A 218 8.47 -27.71 -13.44
CA VAL A 218 9.06 -28.57 -12.41
C VAL A 218 10.45 -28.03 -12.14
N LEU A 219 10.67 -27.59 -10.91
CA LEU A 219 11.94 -27.16 -10.38
C LEU A 219 12.49 -28.28 -9.51
N ASN A 220 13.76 -28.62 -9.68
CA ASN A 220 14.43 -29.64 -8.87
C ASN A 220 15.47 -28.94 -8.02
N PHE A 221 15.15 -28.77 -6.75
CA PHE A 221 15.95 -28.06 -5.75
C PHE A 221 16.38 -29.02 -4.65
N THR A 222 17.10 -28.48 -3.67
CA THR A 222 17.62 -29.30 -2.55
C THR A 222 16.47 -29.87 -1.72
N HIS A 223 15.47 -29.04 -1.41
CA HIS A 223 14.34 -29.39 -0.55
C HIS A 223 13.02 -29.24 -1.30
N GLN A 224 12.16 -30.25 -1.15
CA GLN A 224 10.81 -30.23 -1.73
C GLN A 224 10.00 -29.08 -1.14
N GLY A 225 9.31 -28.32 -2.00
CA GLY A 225 8.40 -27.25 -1.56
C GLY A 225 9.07 -25.96 -1.06
N PHE A 226 10.41 -25.89 -1.10
CA PHE A 226 11.17 -24.71 -0.69
C PHE A 226 11.87 -24.04 -1.87
N VAL A 227 11.90 -22.71 -1.86
CA VAL A 227 12.86 -21.95 -2.68
C VAL A 227 13.86 -21.26 -1.76
N HIS A 228 15.15 -21.54 -1.93
CA HIS A 228 16.18 -20.84 -1.19
C HIS A 228 16.51 -19.49 -1.85
N VAL A 229 16.03 -18.40 -1.25
CA VAL A 229 16.03 -17.07 -1.88
C VAL A 229 17.38 -16.35 -1.91
N LEU A 230 18.36 -16.82 -1.13
CA LEU A 230 19.73 -16.29 -1.13
C LEU A 230 20.66 -17.06 -2.08
N THR A 231 20.14 -18.05 -2.79
CA THR A 231 20.89 -18.86 -3.76
C THR A 231 20.36 -18.66 -5.18
N GLU A 232 20.93 -19.40 -6.13
CA GLU A 232 20.48 -19.39 -7.51
C GLU A 232 19.05 -19.94 -7.70
N GLU A 233 18.49 -20.65 -6.71
CA GLU A 233 17.11 -21.15 -6.76
C GLU A 233 16.09 -20.02 -6.97
N PHE A 234 16.34 -18.82 -6.42
CA PHE A 234 15.50 -17.64 -6.68
C PHE A 234 15.47 -17.26 -8.17
N ASN A 235 16.65 -17.19 -8.78
CA ASN A 235 16.81 -16.81 -10.19
C ASN A 235 16.22 -17.88 -11.11
N LEU A 236 16.42 -19.16 -10.79
CA LEU A 236 15.83 -20.27 -11.54
C LEU A 236 14.31 -20.27 -11.45
N THR A 237 13.76 -20.00 -10.27
CA THR A 237 12.30 -19.89 -10.08
C THR A 237 11.74 -18.73 -10.91
N THR A 238 12.32 -17.53 -10.78
CA THR A 238 11.83 -16.31 -11.48
C THR A 238 12.11 -16.28 -12.99
N ALA A 239 12.90 -17.23 -13.50
CA ALA A 239 13.10 -17.48 -14.92
C ALA A 239 12.20 -18.61 -15.48
N SER A 240 11.62 -19.46 -14.62
CA SER A 240 10.81 -20.60 -15.03
C SER A 240 9.50 -20.15 -15.68
N ASN A 241 9.17 -20.71 -16.84
CA ASN A 241 7.94 -20.44 -17.61
C ASN A 241 7.61 -18.94 -17.77
N ARG A 242 8.63 -18.09 -17.81
CA ARG A 242 8.46 -16.64 -17.77
C ARG A 242 7.62 -16.15 -18.95
N VAL A 243 6.58 -15.38 -18.64
CA VAL A 243 5.80 -14.61 -19.61
C VAL A 243 6.45 -13.26 -19.84
N SER A 244 6.82 -12.99 -21.10
CA SER A 244 7.41 -11.72 -21.51
C SER A 244 6.40 -10.57 -21.38
N GLY A 245 6.86 -9.41 -20.91
CA GLY A 245 6.02 -8.21 -20.73
C GLY A 245 5.06 -8.27 -19.54
N ALA A 246 5.20 -9.25 -18.65
CA ALA A 246 4.41 -9.37 -17.42
C ALA A 246 5.32 -9.34 -16.18
N VAL A 247 4.74 -8.92 -15.05
CA VAL A 247 5.28 -9.27 -13.73
C VAL A 247 4.96 -10.74 -13.49
N ASN A 248 5.99 -11.57 -13.33
CA ASN A 248 5.82 -13.00 -13.09
C ASN A 248 5.82 -13.24 -11.58
N MET A 249 4.73 -13.80 -11.07
CA MET A 249 4.50 -14.05 -9.65
C MET A 249 4.39 -15.56 -9.41
N TYR A 250 5.22 -16.10 -8.52
CA TYR A 250 5.34 -17.53 -8.26
C TYR A 250 4.80 -17.86 -6.88
N PHE A 251 3.77 -18.70 -6.81
CA PHE A 251 3.22 -19.22 -5.56
C PHE A 251 3.88 -20.54 -5.23
N VAL A 252 4.52 -20.59 -4.06
CA VAL A 252 5.28 -21.74 -3.57
C VAL A 252 4.84 -22.06 -2.14
N PRO A 253 5.05 -23.28 -1.64
CA PRO A 253 4.72 -23.60 -0.26
C PRO A 253 5.50 -22.72 0.72
N GLN A 254 6.84 -22.73 0.65
CA GLN A 254 7.69 -22.06 1.64
C GLN A 254 8.95 -21.45 1.00
N LEU A 255 9.57 -20.53 1.74
CA LEU A 255 10.88 -19.93 1.40
C LEU A 255 11.93 -20.34 2.43
N GLN A 256 13.17 -20.44 1.97
CA GLN A 256 14.34 -20.67 2.81
C GLN A 256 15.33 -19.51 2.66
N PHE A 257 15.79 -18.95 3.79
CA PHE A 257 16.72 -17.82 3.82
C PHE A 257 18.10 -18.20 4.36
N ASP A 258 18.23 -19.33 5.06
CA ASP A 258 19.53 -19.89 5.42
C ASP A 258 19.47 -21.43 5.44
N ASP A 259 20.63 -22.08 5.44
CA ASP A 259 20.76 -23.54 5.38
C ASP A 259 20.36 -24.25 6.69
N THR A 260 20.10 -23.50 7.76
CA THR A 260 19.98 -24.01 9.13
C THR A 260 18.58 -23.89 9.73
N THR A 261 17.79 -22.94 9.24
CA THR A 261 16.45 -22.63 9.70
C THR A 261 15.48 -22.76 8.53
N ILE A 262 14.78 -23.88 8.56
CA ILE A 262 13.58 -24.09 7.76
C ILE A 262 12.50 -23.43 8.61
N MET A 263 12.00 -22.25 8.23
CA MET A 263 10.95 -21.56 8.97
C MET A 263 9.88 -21.03 8.03
N ASN A 264 8.65 -21.40 8.31
CA ASN A 264 7.46 -21.00 7.58
C ASN A 264 6.89 -19.65 8.06
N VAL A 265 7.73 -18.60 8.06
CA VAL A 265 7.34 -17.27 8.60
C VAL A 265 7.42 -16.15 7.57
N TRP A 266 7.96 -16.43 6.39
CA TRP A 266 8.22 -15.42 5.37
C TRP A 266 7.09 -15.41 4.36
N GLY A 267 6.44 -14.27 4.17
CA GLY A 267 5.31 -14.13 3.24
C GLY A 267 5.73 -14.14 1.76
N GLY A 268 6.94 -13.68 1.46
CA GLY A 268 7.45 -13.66 0.09
C GLY A 268 8.85 -13.08 -0.05
N ALA A 269 9.29 -12.98 -1.29
CA ALA A 269 10.52 -12.33 -1.70
C ALA A 269 10.40 -11.85 -3.15
N ALA A 270 11.02 -10.72 -3.48
CA ALA A 270 10.98 -10.16 -4.82
C ALA A 270 12.25 -9.38 -5.19
N ASN A 271 12.49 -9.24 -6.49
CA ASN A 271 13.57 -8.43 -7.05
C ASN A 271 13.04 -7.32 -7.98
N SER A 272 13.78 -6.22 -8.04
CA SER A 272 13.35 -5.02 -8.77
C SER A 272 13.45 -5.18 -10.29
N ALA A 273 12.36 -4.85 -10.99
CA ALA A 273 12.33 -4.79 -12.46
C ALA A 273 13.31 -3.77 -13.04
N ARG A 274 13.69 -2.74 -12.26
CA ARG A 274 14.69 -1.75 -12.69
C ARG A 274 16.12 -2.25 -12.54
N ARG A 275 16.40 -3.07 -11.53
CA ARG A 275 17.76 -3.58 -11.25
C ARG A 275 18.04 -4.87 -12.00
N VAL A 276 17.02 -5.71 -12.19
CA VAL A 276 17.14 -7.04 -12.79
C VAL A 276 16.11 -7.19 -13.93
N PRO A 277 16.23 -6.43 -15.03
CA PRO A 277 15.18 -6.30 -16.04
C PRO A 277 14.85 -7.60 -16.80
N ARG A 278 15.70 -8.64 -16.70
CA ARG A 278 15.54 -9.91 -17.44
C ARG A 278 14.84 -11.00 -16.62
N THR A 279 14.98 -11.00 -15.30
CA THR A 279 14.54 -12.10 -14.41
C THR A 279 13.81 -11.54 -13.18
N PHE A 280 13.18 -10.37 -13.29
CA PHE A 280 12.43 -9.82 -12.16
C PHE A 280 11.12 -10.59 -11.93
N GLY A 281 10.74 -10.76 -10.67
CA GLY A 281 9.51 -11.42 -10.27
C GLY A 281 9.31 -11.33 -8.76
N SER A 282 8.19 -11.90 -8.31
CA SER A 282 7.88 -12.09 -6.91
C SER A 282 7.61 -13.57 -6.62
N ILE A 283 8.03 -14.04 -5.45
CA ILE A 283 7.71 -15.37 -4.93
C ILE A 283 6.87 -15.16 -3.68
N ILE A 284 5.71 -15.80 -3.61
CA ILE A 284 4.73 -15.69 -2.52
C ILE A 284 4.55 -17.07 -1.89
N THR A 285 4.65 -17.16 -0.57
CA THR A 285 4.51 -18.43 0.18
C THR A 285 3.09 -18.69 0.60
N ASP A 286 2.75 -19.93 0.95
CA ASP A 286 1.43 -20.35 1.45
C ASP A 286 0.99 -19.73 2.79
N VAL A 287 1.92 -19.19 3.58
CA VAL A 287 1.57 -18.46 4.81
C VAL A 287 1.06 -17.04 4.56
N THR A 288 1.21 -16.51 3.34
CA THR A 288 0.66 -15.20 2.98
C THR A 288 -0.87 -15.25 2.86
N VAL A 289 -1.54 -14.72 3.86
CA VAL A 289 -3.01 -14.69 3.90
C VAL A 289 -3.61 -13.32 3.57
N THR A 290 -2.78 -12.31 3.28
CA THR A 290 -3.24 -10.95 2.94
C THR A 290 -2.58 -10.43 1.68
N GLY A 291 -3.34 -9.69 0.88
CA GLY A 291 -2.84 -8.98 -0.30
C GLY A 291 -1.87 -7.86 0.04
N GLN A 292 -1.82 -7.40 1.30
CA GLN A 292 -0.82 -6.43 1.76
C GLN A 292 0.60 -6.99 1.69
N ALA A 293 0.83 -8.24 2.11
CA ALA A 293 2.14 -8.87 2.00
C ALA A 293 2.52 -9.08 0.53
N VAL A 294 1.56 -9.45 -0.33
CA VAL A 294 1.79 -9.52 -1.78
C VAL A 294 2.12 -8.15 -2.36
N ALA A 295 1.41 -7.11 -1.94
CA ALA A 295 1.62 -5.72 -2.37
C ALA A 295 3.00 -5.20 -1.96
N HIS A 296 3.50 -5.62 -0.80
CA HIS A 296 4.86 -5.35 -0.33
C HIS A 296 5.90 -5.92 -1.30
N GLU A 297 5.78 -7.20 -1.66
CA GLU A 297 6.70 -7.84 -2.61
C GLU A 297 6.62 -7.20 -4.00
N LEU A 298 5.41 -6.86 -4.46
CA LEU A 298 5.24 -6.10 -5.70
C LEU A 298 5.83 -4.69 -5.61
N GLY A 299 5.93 -4.11 -4.41
CA GLY A 299 6.66 -2.86 -4.16
C GLY A 299 8.16 -3.00 -4.43
N HIS A 300 8.77 -4.13 -4.07
CA HIS A 300 10.13 -4.46 -4.47
C HIS A 300 10.26 -4.56 -6.00
N VAL A 301 9.33 -5.24 -6.68
CA VAL A 301 9.29 -5.33 -8.16
C VAL A 301 9.21 -3.93 -8.80
N LEU A 302 8.34 -3.07 -8.28
CA LEU A 302 8.12 -1.69 -8.75
C LEU A 302 9.24 -0.71 -8.34
N ASN A 303 10.34 -1.21 -7.78
CA ASN A 303 11.50 -0.44 -7.37
C ASN A 303 11.20 0.64 -6.32
N LEU A 304 10.20 0.43 -5.48
CA LEU A 304 9.85 1.33 -4.38
C LEU A 304 11.06 1.55 -3.46
N VAL A 305 11.89 0.52 -3.33
CA VAL A 305 13.22 0.53 -2.72
C VAL A 305 14.26 1.11 -3.68
N LYS A 306 14.15 2.41 -3.99
CA LYS A 306 15.00 3.05 -5.02
C LYS A 306 16.47 3.20 -4.64
N ASN A 307 16.77 3.32 -3.35
CA ASN A 307 18.14 3.49 -2.84
C ASN A 307 18.66 2.14 -2.36
N PRO A 308 19.75 1.58 -2.91
CA PRO A 308 20.27 0.27 -2.48
C PRO A 308 20.72 0.26 -1.02
N ARG A 309 21.04 1.42 -0.43
CA ARG A 309 21.38 1.51 0.99
C ARG A 309 20.20 1.16 1.91
N TYR A 310 18.97 1.39 1.46
CA TYR A 310 17.78 1.18 2.28
C TYR A 310 16.93 0.10 1.65
N THR A 311 16.62 -0.98 2.36
CA THR A 311 15.77 -2.05 1.81
C THR A 311 14.28 -1.85 2.09
N HIS A 312 13.97 -1.07 3.13
CA HIS A 312 12.63 -0.68 3.55
C HIS A 312 12.63 0.80 3.91
N VAL A 313 11.47 1.38 4.20
CA VAL A 313 11.27 2.83 4.44
C VAL A 313 12.14 3.44 5.52
N ASN A 314 12.72 2.59 6.34
CA ASN A 314 13.40 2.99 7.54
C ASN A 314 14.64 2.16 7.83
N THR A 315 15.11 1.29 6.93
CA THR A 315 16.09 0.29 7.33
C THR A 315 17.27 0.22 6.37
N VAL A 316 18.48 0.44 6.90
CA VAL A 316 19.74 0.22 6.18
C VAL A 316 19.92 -1.26 5.89
N GLN A 317 20.22 -1.62 4.64
CA GLN A 317 20.45 -3.00 4.23
C GLN A 317 21.51 -3.66 5.13
N ASP A 318 21.16 -4.79 5.75
CA ASP A 318 22.12 -5.64 6.42
C ASP A 318 22.60 -6.68 5.41
N ALA A 319 23.92 -6.78 5.24
CA ALA A 319 24.53 -7.72 4.30
C ALA A 319 24.36 -9.18 4.75
N ASN A 320 24.25 -9.42 6.06
CA ASN A 320 24.10 -10.76 6.63
C ASN A 320 22.64 -11.22 6.65
N ASN A 321 21.69 -10.28 6.59
CA ASN A 321 20.26 -10.59 6.53
C ASN A 321 19.55 -9.63 5.55
N PRO A 322 19.66 -9.89 4.23
CA PRO A 322 19.08 -9.06 3.19
C PRO A 322 17.56 -8.95 3.36
N GLY A 323 16.99 -7.75 3.28
CA GLY A 323 15.55 -7.55 3.47
C GLY A 323 15.11 -7.37 4.92
N SER A 324 16.01 -7.52 5.89
CA SER A 324 15.67 -7.35 7.30
C SER A 324 16.18 -6.00 7.84
N GLY A 325 17.40 -5.65 7.41
CA GLY A 325 18.18 -4.46 7.69
C GLY A 325 18.37 -4.06 9.18
N ARG A 326 19.18 -3.01 9.42
CA ARG A 326 19.76 -2.70 10.75
C ARG A 326 19.14 -1.52 11.53
N ASP A 327 18.74 -0.45 10.85
CA ASP A 327 18.46 0.85 11.49
C ASP A 327 16.99 1.30 11.40
N ALA A 328 16.03 0.43 11.79
CA ALA A 328 14.61 0.71 11.66
C ALA A 328 14.14 1.95 12.45
N ARG A 329 13.69 3.00 11.74
CA ARG A 329 12.89 4.09 12.33
C ARG A 329 11.54 3.56 12.79
N ASP A 330 11.31 3.57 14.09
CA ASP A 330 10.10 3.04 14.70
C ASP A 330 9.11 4.15 15.06
N ASP A 331 8.56 4.78 14.03
CA ASP A 331 7.60 5.88 14.15
C ASP A 331 6.28 5.56 13.42
N ILE A 332 5.20 6.28 13.76
CA ILE A 332 3.85 6.05 13.23
C ILE A 332 3.77 6.20 11.71
N VAL A 333 4.64 7.03 11.12
CA VAL A 333 4.67 7.28 9.68
C VAL A 333 5.32 6.10 8.97
N SER A 334 6.47 5.63 9.46
CA SER A 334 7.16 4.46 8.93
C SER A 334 6.28 3.22 9.01
N ARG A 335 5.50 3.07 10.08
CA ARG A 335 4.54 1.95 10.25
C ARG A 335 3.33 2.01 9.31
N ARG A 336 2.90 3.19 8.86
CA ARG A 336 1.80 3.34 7.89
C ARG A 336 2.21 3.02 6.46
N ARG A 337 3.50 2.98 6.14
CA ARG A 337 3.99 2.77 4.78
C ARG A 337 4.01 1.29 4.39
N LEU A 338 3.81 1.04 3.10
CA LEU A 338 3.78 -0.32 2.55
C LEU A 338 5.10 -1.08 2.72
N MET A 339 6.25 -0.41 2.58
CA MET A 339 7.56 -1.06 2.67
C MET A 339 8.12 -1.08 4.09
N PHE A 340 7.51 -1.87 4.95
CA PHE A 340 7.87 -2.03 6.36
C PHE A 340 8.99 -3.07 6.59
N ALA A 341 9.84 -2.90 7.61
CA ALA A 341 10.83 -3.91 7.97
C ALA A 341 10.27 -4.93 8.97
N TYR A 342 9.80 -6.08 8.46
CA TYR A 342 9.06 -7.10 9.21
C TYR A 342 9.68 -7.48 10.56
N ILE A 343 10.99 -7.76 10.59
CA ILE A 343 11.69 -8.23 11.81
C ILE A 343 11.78 -7.19 12.94
N THR A 344 11.53 -5.92 12.65
CA THR A 344 11.77 -4.82 13.61
C THR A 344 10.48 -4.17 14.12
N LEU A 345 9.33 -4.48 13.51
CA LEU A 345 8.08 -3.78 13.79
C LEU A 345 7.08 -4.59 14.62
N GLY A 346 7.54 -5.69 15.23
CA GLY A 346 6.74 -6.50 16.13
C GLY A 346 6.11 -5.70 17.29
N PRO A 347 5.06 -6.24 17.92
CA PRO A 347 4.46 -5.67 19.12
C PRO A 347 5.52 -5.41 20.21
N VAL A 348 5.53 -4.21 20.79
CA VAL A 348 6.34 -3.89 21.98
C VAL A 348 5.44 -3.40 23.10
N ASP A 349 5.60 -3.98 24.29
CA ASP A 349 4.83 -3.62 25.47
C ASP A 349 5.00 -2.13 25.82
N GLY A 350 3.90 -1.51 26.25
CA GLY A 350 3.87 -0.09 26.61
C GLY A 350 3.86 0.88 25.43
N MET A 351 3.88 0.40 24.18
CA MET A 351 3.87 1.25 22.98
C MET A 351 2.60 1.04 22.15
N GLY A 352 1.44 1.38 22.72
CA GLY A 352 0.11 1.20 22.10
C GLY A 352 -0.01 1.74 20.67
N TYR A 353 0.65 2.87 20.36
CA TYR A 353 0.66 3.47 19.03
C TYR A 353 1.32 2.59 17.95
N ARG A 354 2.09 1.56 18.34
CA ARG A 354 2.72 0.60 17.42
C ARG A 354 1.76 -0.45 16.91
N HIS A 355 0.77 -0.79 17.73
CA HIS A 355 -0.13 -1.90 17.48
C HIS A 355 -1.29 -1.51 16.58
N ASP A 356 -1.57 -0.22 16.42
CA ASP A 356 -2.68 0.25 15.60
C ASP A 356 -2.31 1.51 14.82
N VAL A 357 -2.10 1.32 13.52
CA VAL A 357 -1.89 2.41 12.56
C VAL A 357 -3.09 2.60 11.62
N GLY A 358 -4.27 2.08 12.01
CA GLY A 358 -5.51 2.17 11.24
C GLY A 358 -5.76 1.00 10.29
N TYR A 359 -4.98 -0.09 10.40
CA TYR A 359 -5.04 -1.29 9.54
C TYR A 359 -5.38 -2.56 10.33
N ASP A 360 -6.05 -2.40 11.47
CA ASP A 360 -6.25 -3.42 12.50
C ASP A 360 -5.02 -3.70 13.36
N ILE A 361 -5.26 -4.41 14.47
CA ILE A 361 -4.27 -4.61 15.52
C ILE A 361 -3.16 -5.53 15.00
N GLY A 362 -1.91 -5.07 15.07
CA GLY A 362 -0.72 -5.83 14.71
C GLY A 362 -0.37 -5.80 13.22
N ASN A 363 -1.18 -5.13 12.39
CA ASN A 363 -0.91 -4.98 10.97
C ASN A 363 -0.10 -3.71 10.70
N THR A 364 0.75 -3.79 9.68
CA THR A 364 1.44 -2.63 9.12
C THR A 364 0.50 -1.86 8.20
N GLY A 365 0.93 -0.71 7.69
CA GLY A 365 0.12 0.08 6.76
C GLY A 365 0.41 -0.20 5.29
N SER A 366 -0.40 0.40 4.43
CA SER A 366 -0.36 0.22 2.96
C SER A 366 -0.18 1.55 2.21
N MET A 367 0.24 2.60 2.90
CA MET A 367 0.44 3.92 2.30
C MET A 367 1.69 3.92 1.41
N LEU A 368 1.58 4.52 0.23
CA LEU A 368 2.72 5.00 -0.54
C LEU A 368 2.83 6.50 -0.36
N THR A 369 4.04 6.95 -0.09
CA THR A 369 4.31 8.37 0.07
C THR A 369 4.15 9.12 -1.24
N VAL A 370 3.33 10.17 -1.21
CA VAL A 370 3.09 11.07 -2.36
C VAL A 370 3.98 12.30 -2.25
N LYS A 371 4.26 12.74 -1.03
CA LYS A 371 5.16 13.86 -0.76
C LYS A 371 6.61 13.41 -0.80
N LYS A 372 7.46 14.34 -1.24
CA LYS A 372 8.91 14.28 -1.12
C LYS A 372 9.38 15.28 -0.07
N LEU A 373 9.65 14.83 1.14
CA LEU A 373 10.19 15.69 2.19
C LEU A 373 11.71 15.80 2.08
N ASP A 374 12.24 16.99 2.36
CA ASP A 374 13.69 17.22 2.35
C ASP A 374 14.38 16.32 3.40
N GLY A 375 15.41 15.60 2.96
CA GLY A 375 16.22 14.75 3.84
C GLY A 375 15.69 13.33 4.06
N ASP A 376 14.54 12.95 3.49
CA ASP A 376 14.11 11.55 3.45
C ASP A 376 14.44 10.89 2.09
N PRO A 377 15.46 10.02 2.01
CA PRO A 377 15.84 9.38 0.75
C PRO A 377 14.85 8.30 0.31
N THR A 378 13.91 7.90 1.17
CA THR A 378 12.94 6.83 0.91
C THR A 378 11.57 7.37 0.46
N ASP A 379 11.34 8.68 0.54
CA ASP A 379 10.08 9.34 0.13
C ASP A 379 9.85 9.30 -1.39
N ASP A 380 8.71 9.87 -1.85
CA ASP A 380 8.34 9.93 -3.27
C ASP A 380 8.11 8.54 -3.88
N GLU A 381 7.54 7.63 -3.08
CA GLU A 381 7.27 6.25 -3.47
C GLU A 381 6.25 6.17 -4.59
N ALA A 382 5.15 6.92 -4.49
CA ALA A 382 4.08 6.94 -5.49
C ALA A 382 4.63 7.27 -6.89
N ALA A 383 5.48 8.30 -7.00
CA ALA A 383 6.06 8.66 -8.29
C ALA A 383 7.05 7.60 -8.81
N GLU A 384 7.80 6.92 -7.93
CA GLU A 384 8.69 5.83 -8.34
C GLU A 384 7.92 4.61 -8.84
N VAL A 385 6.89 4.17 -8.12
CA VAL A 385 6.08 3.03 -8.55
C VAL A 385 5.35 3.34 -9.86
N GLN A 386 4.84 4.56 -10.04
CA GLN A 386 4.20 4.99 -11.28
C GLN A 386 5.19 4.99 -12.46
N ARG A 387 6.43 5.47 -12.25
CA ARG A 387 7.48 5.43 -13.28
C ARG A 387 7.84 4.00 -13.68
N THR A 388 7.94 3.10 -12.73
CA THR A 388 8.26 1.69 -13.01
C THR A 388 7.08 0.99 -13.68
N ALA A 389 5.85 1.18 -13.17
CA ALA A 389 4.63 0.66 -13.77
C ALA A 389 4.46 1.11 -15.23
N ALA A 390 4.71 2.39 -15.53
CA ALA A 390 4.65 2.91 -16.90
C ALA A 390 5.63 2.21 -17.86
N ARG A 391 6.77 1.72 -17.36
CA ARG A 391 7.74 0.95 -18.17
C ARG A 391 7.29 -0.48 -18.38
N LEU A 392 6.60 -1.07 -17.40
CA LEU A 392 6.09 -2.44 -17.46
C LEU A 392 4.82 -2.55 -18.31
N GLY A 393 3.95 -1.53 -18.27
CA GLY A 393 2.74 -1.45 -19.09
C GLY A 393 2.99 -0.99 -20.53
N ALA A 394 4.18 -0.47 -20.84
CA ALA A 394 4.55 -0.17 -22.22
C ALA A 394 4.85 -1.47 -22.98
N PRO A 395 4.39 -1.64 -24.24
CA PRO A 395 4.80 -2.79 -25.05
C PRO A 395 6.33 -2.86 -25.12
N PRO A 396 6.93 -4.07 -25.12
CA PRO A 396 8.38 -4.22 -25.16
C PRO A 396 8.94 -3.45 -26.36
N ARG A 397 9.91 -2.56 -26.09
CA ARG A 397 10.60 -1.85 -27.18
C ARG A 397 11.35 -2.87 -28.05
N PRO A 398 11.29 -2.73 -29.39
CA PRO A 398 11.90 -3.66 -30.34
C PRO A 398 13.42 -3.79 -30.15
#